data_AF-A0A093X6K4-F1
#
_entry.id   AF-A0A093X6K4-F1
#
_cell.length_a   1.000
_cell.length_b   1.000
_cell.length_c   1.000
_cell.angle_alpha   90.00
_cell.angle_beta   90.00
_cell.angle_gamma   90.00
#
_symmetry.space_group_name_H-M   'P 1'
#
loop_
_entity.id
_entity.type
_entity.pdbx_description
1 polymer ?
#
loop_
_entity_poly.entity_id
_entity_poly.type
_entity_poly.pdbx_seq_one_letter_code
_entity_poly.pdbx_strand_id
1 'polypeptide(L)'
;MGGQISKMLGKVFGSKEMRLLMLGLDAAGKTTILYKLKLNQDVTTIPTVGFNVETVTYKNVKFNVWDVGGQDKIRPLWRHYYSGTQGLIFVIDSSDRERIDEAKQELHRIINDREMKDSLLLVFANKQDIKDAMTPPEVTKLLELNLIKDKVWYVVPSCATTGEGLLEGLSWLSNNIKAPPPGTVKK
;
A
#
# COMPACT_ATOMS: atom_id res chain seq x y z
N MET A 1 29.06 32.00 30.99
CA MET A 1 28.25 32.27 29.79
C MET A 1 28.05 30.97 29.01
N GLY A 2 27.21 30.08 29.53
CA GLY A 2 26.87 28.82 28.88
C GLY A 2 25.36 28.65 28.87
N GLY A 3 24.82 28.16 27.76
CA GLY A 3 23.42 27.72 27.68
C GLY A 3 22.51 28.51 26.75
N GLN A 4 22.84 28.59 25.46
CA GLN A 4 21.83 28.88 24.41
C GLN A 4 21.77 27.84 23.28
N ILE A 5 22.42 26.68 23.46
CA ILE A 5 22.42 25.61 22.43
C ILE A 5 21.16 24.71 22.54
N SER A 6 20.39 24.80 23.64
CA SER A 6 19.24 23.90 23.87
C SER A 6 17.97 24.22 23.05
N LYS A 7 17.91 25.34 22.31
CA LYS A 7 16.71 25.75 21.55
C LYS A 7 16.77 25.57 20.03
N MET A 8 17.85 24.98 19.49
CA MET A 8 18.03 24.78 18.04
C MET A 8 18.12 23.31 17.60
N LEU A 9 17.64 22.35 18.41
CA LEU A 9 17.52 20.95 18.00
C LEU A 9 16.13 20.56 17.46
N GLY A 10 15.20 21.52 17.35
CA GLY A 10 13.80 21.26 17.00
C GLY A 10 13.40 21.37 15.53
N LYS A 11 14.31 21.66 14.59
CA LYS A 11 13.93 21.94 13.18
C LYS A 11 15.00 21.55 12.15
N VAL A 12 15.24 20.26 11.89
CA VAL A 12 15.65 19.77 10.54
C VAL A 12 15.28 18.28 10.34
N PHE A 13 14.05 17.86 10.64
CA PHE A 13 13.51 16.61 10.07
C PHE A 13 12.40 16.98 9.12
N GLY A 14 12.74 17.10 7.83
CA GLY A 14 11.75 17.25 6.76
C GLY A 14 10.74 16.09 6.79
N SER A 15 9.52 16.33 6.30
CA SER A 15 8.55 15.25 6.12
C SER A 15 9.14 14.20 5.19
N LYS A 16 9.14 12.93 5.60
CA LYS A 16 9.52 11.83 4.71
C LYS A 16 8.40 11.65 3.70
N GLU A 17 8.72 11.55 2.42
CA GLU A 17 7.74 11.27 1.37
C GLU A 17 7.99 9.86 0.82
N MET A 18 6.90 9.14 0.56
CA MET A 18 6.94 7.79 0.02
C MET A 18 5.93 7.65 -1.11
N ARG A 19 6.39 7.18 -2.27
CA ARG A 19 5.51 6.81 -3.37
C ARG A 19 5.00 5.39 -3.17
N LEU A 20 3.68 5.28 -3.04
CA LEU A 20 2.98 4.00 -2.95
C LEU A 20 2.16 3.75 -4.22
N LEU A 21 2.15 2.49 -4.64
CA LEU A 21 1.26 2.02 -5.70
C LEU A 21 0.25 1.06 -5.06
N MET A 22 -1.05 1.33 -5.22
CA MET A 22 -2.12 0.51 -4.68
C MET A 22 -2.79 -0.28 -5.80
N LEU A 23 -2.62 -1.60 -5.80
CA LEU A 23 -3.13 -2.54 -6.80
C LEU A 23 -3.89 -3.69 -6.14
N GLY A 24 -4.48 -4.53 -6.97
CA GLY A 24 -5.41 -5.59 -6.58
C GLY A 24 -6.55 -5.67 -7.59
N LEU A 25 -7.29 -6.77 -7.58
CA LEU A 25 -8.41 -6.96 -8.51
C LEU A 25 -9.49 -5.88 -8.31
N ASP A 26 -10.38 -5.74 -9.29
CA ASP A 26 -11.59 -4.94 -9.15
C ASP A 26 -12.42 -5.39 -7.94
N ALA A 27 -13.20 -4.47 -7.37
CA ALA A 27 -14.02 -4.67 -6.18
C ALA A 27 -13.27 -5.06 -4.88
N ALA A 28 -11.93 -5.17 -4.87
CA ALA A 28 -11.15 -5.49 -3.67
C ALA A 28 -11.21 -4.41 -2.56
N GLY A 29 -11.59 -3.17 -2.91
CA GLY A 29 -11.76 -2.06 -1.96
C GLY A 29 -10.64 -1.01 -1.94
N LYS A 30 -9.78 -0.97 -2.96
CA LYS A 30 -8.65 -0.01 -3.09
C LYS A 30 -9.06 1.45 -2.89
N THR A 31 -9.99 1.91 -3.70
CA THR A 31 -10.49 3.29 -3.66
C THR A 31 -11.15 3.62 -2.32
N THR A 32 -11.91 2.67 -1.73
CA THR A 32 -12.49 2.82 -0.39
C THR A 32 -11.41 2.97 0.68
N ILE A 33 -10.34 2.16 0.66
CA ILE A 33 -9.20 2.30 1.56
C ILE A 33 -8.57 3.69 1.42
N LEU A 34 -8.33 4.13 0.18
CA LEU A 34 -7.70 5.42 -0.08
C LEU A 34 -8.49 6.57 0.53
N TYR A 35 -9.81 6.62 0.27
CA TYR A 35 -10.65 7.67 0.81
C TYR A 35 -10.88 7.55 2.31
N LYS A 36 -10.95 6.34 2.87
CA LYS A 36 -11.04 6.14 4.32
C LYS A 36 -9.79 6.70 5.01
N LEU A 37 -8.61 6.44 4.47
CA LEU A 37 -7.34 6.99 4.96
C LEU A 37 -7.23 8.51 4.80
N LYS A 38 -7.80 9.06 3.71
CA LYS A 38 -7.69 10.49 3.37
C LYS A 38 -8.69 11.37 4.12
N LEU A 39 -9.94 10.94 4.20
CA LEU A 39 -11.07 11.76 4.66
C LEU A 39 -11.65 11.27 5.99
N ASN A 40 -11.31 10.06 6.44
CA ASN A 40 -11.96 9.37 7.56
C ASN A 40 -13.49 9.33 7.42
N GLN A 41 -13.99 9.22 6.18
CA GLN A 41 -15.42 9.18 5.84
C GLN A 41 -15.73 7.94 5.02
N ASP A 42 -16.97 7.50 5.10
CA ASP A 42 -17.48 6.39 4.29
C ASP A 42 -17.75 6.89 2.88
N VAL A 43 -17.16 6.21 1.89
CA VAL A 43 -17.30 6.57 0.48
C VAL A 43 -17.91 5.41 -0.27
N THR A 44 -19.07 5.65 -0.87
CA THR A 44 -19.64 4.80 -1.92
C THR A 44 -18.83 5.00 -3.19
N THR A 45 -18.23 3.93 -3.70
CA THR A 45 -17.30 4.00 -4.85
C THR A 45 -17.92 3.37 -6.10
N ILE A 46 -17.59 3.93 -7.25
CA ILE A 46 -17.83 3.35 -8.58
C ILE A 46 -16.49 2.76 -9.05
N PRO A 47 -16.46 1.62 -9.78
CA PRO A 47 -15.22 1.06 -10.28
C PRO A 47 -14.36 2.08 -11.04
N THR A 48 -13.11 2.23 -10.61
CA THR A 48 -12.14 3.14 -11.25
C THR A 48 -11.75 2.61 -12.63
N VAL A 49 -11.92 3.45 -13.66
CA VAL A 49 -11.56 3.14 -15.06
C VAL A 49 -10.11 3.53 -15.40
N GLY A 50 -9.51 4.43 -14.62
CA GLY A 50 -8.15 4.94 -14.80
C GLY A 50 -7.30 4.86 -13.53
N PHE A 51 -6.70 5.98 -13.14
CA PHE A 51 -5.94 6.11 -11.89
C PHE A 51 -6.35 7.37 -11.12
N ASN A 52 -6.15 7.34 -9.81
CA ASN A 52 -6.27 8.49 -8.92
C ASN A 52 -4.98 8.63 -8.11
N VAL A 53 -4.59 9.87 -7.75
CA VAL A 53 -3.42 10.12 -6.89
C VAL A 53 -3.84 10.97 -5.72
N GLU A 54 -3.60 10.46 -4.52
CA GLU A 54 -3.89 11.18 -3.28
C GLU A 54 -2.70 11.13 -2.34
N THR A 55 -2.48 12.23 -1.62
CA THR A 55 -1.50 12.29 -0.53
C THR A 55 -2.18 12.01 0.80
N VAL A 56 -1.81 10.92 1.47
CA VAL A 56 -2.22 10.55 2.83
C VAL A 56 -1.09 10.88 3.79
N THR A 57 -1.38 11.69 4.82
CA THR A 57 -0.38 12.04 5.85
C THR A 57 -0.58 11.14 7.07
N TYR A 58 0.47 10.45 7.49
CA TYR A 58 0.49 9.67 8.72
C TYR A 58 1.76 10.01 9.51
N LYS A 59 1.59 10.53 10.74
CA LYS A 59 2.69 11.08 11.55
C LYS A 59 3.48 12.13 10.73
N ASN A 60 4.79 11.93 10.57
CA ASN A 60 5.69 12.79 9.81
C ASN A 60 5.98 12.26 8.38
N VAL A 61 5.19 11.29 7.90
CA VAL A 61 5.33 10.68 6.58
C VAL A 61 4.14 11.06 5.69
N LYS A 62 4.43 11.48 4.46
CA LYS A 62 3.44 11.68 3.41
C LYS A 62 3.51 10.52 2.43
N PHE A 63 2.41 9.80 2.29
CA PHE A 63 2.25 8.74 1.32
C PHE A 63 1.54 9.28 0.08
N ASN A 64 2.24 9.31 -1.05
CA ASN A 64 1.66 9.64 -2.35
C ASN A 64 1.17 8.34 -2.98
N VAL A 65 -0.13 8.08 -2.88
CA VAL A 65 -0.75 6.80 -3.25
C VAL A 65 -1.35 6.89 -4.63
N TRP A 66 -0.89 6.04 -5.54
CA TRP A 66 -1.47 5.83 -6.86
C TRP A 66 -2.48 4.69 -6.77
N ASP A 67 -3.77 4.99 -6.77
CA ASP A 67 -4.85 3.99 -6.87
C ASP A 67 -5.18 3.76 -8.33
N VAL A 68 -5.07 2.52 -8.80
CA VAL A 68 -5.26 2.17 -10.21
C VAL A 68 -6.39 1.15 -10.33
N GLY A 69 -7.26 1.33 -11.33
CA GLY A 69 -8.35 0.40 -11.59
C GLY A 69 -7.88 -1.04 -11.76
N GLY A 70 -8.67 -1.98 -11.22
CA GLY A 70 -8.32 -3.40 -11.15
C GLY A 70 -9.04 -4.31 -12.12
N GLN A 71 -9.85 -3.75 -13.03
CA GLN A 71 -10.59 -4.55 -14.02
C GLN A 71 -9.61 -5.20 -14.99
N ASP A 72 -9.86 -6.45 -15.35
CA ASP A 72 -8.96 -7.26 -16.18
C ASP A 72 -8.41 -6.51 -17.42
N LYS A 73 -9.30 -5.87 -18.19
CA LYS A 73 -8.96 -5.13 -19.42
C LYS A 73 -7.96 -3.98 -19.22
N ILE A 74 -7.82 -3.43 -18.02
CA ILE A 74 -6.95 -2.28 -17.73
C ILE A 74 -5.71 -2.63 -16.91
N ARG A 75 -5.60 -3.86 -16.37
CA ARG A 75 -4.41 -4.32 -15.63
C ARG A 75 -3.09 -4.22 -16.42
N PRO A 76 -3.07 -4.36 -17.76
CA PRO A 76 -1.84 -4.12 -18.52
C PRO A 76 -1.21 -2.74 -18.28
N LEU A 77 -2.02 -1.73 -17.90
CA LEU A 77 -1.55 -0.36 -17.62
C LEU A 77 -0.78 -0.23 -16.31
N TRP A 78 -0.90 -1.19 -15.37
CA TRP A 78 -0.23 -1.13 -14.06
C TRP A 78 1.28 -0.92 -14.17
N ARG A 79 1.91 -1.52 -15.18
CA ARG A 79 3.35 -1.43 -15.45
C ARG A 79 3.85 0.00 -15.63
N HIS A 80 3.00 0.92 -16.10
CA HIS A 80 3.36 2.31 -16.31
C HIS A 80 3.60 3.07 -14.99
N TYR A 81 3.20 2.49 -13.86
CA TYR A 81 3.32 3.10 -12.54
C TYR A 81 4.41 2.47 -11.66
N TYR A 82 5.13 1.44 -12.12
CA TYR A 82 6.14 0.75 -11.32
C TYR A 82 7.35 1.63 -11.05
N SER A 83 7.89 2.28 -12.09
CA SER A 83 9.07 3.13 -11.99
C SER A 83 8.98 4.13 -10.84
N GLY A 84 9.91 4.08 -9.88
CA GLY A 84 9.95 4.97 -8.72
C GLY A 84 8.99 4.61 -7.58
N THR A 85 8.28 3.48 -7.64
CA THR A 85 7.45 2.97 -6.54
C THR A 85 8.32 2.43 -5.40
N GLN A 86 8.09 2.92 -4.18
CA GLN A 86 8.82 2.50 -2.98
C GLN A 86 8.08 1.45 -2.16
N GLY A 87 6.76 1.34 -2.35
CA GLY A 87 5.94 0.33 -1.71
C GLY A 87 4.72 0.00 -2.54
N LEU A 88 4.43 -1.29 -2.65
CA LEU A 88 3.19 -1.83 -3.20
C LEU A 88 2.22 -2.08 -2.05
N ILE A 89 1.02 -1.51 -2.13
CA ILE A 89 -0.14 -1.98 -1.38
C ILE A 89 -0.93 -2.90 -2.32
N PHE A 90 -1.04 -4.18 -1.97
CA PHE A 90 -1.86 -5.13 -2.71
C PHE A 90 -3.11 -5.47 -1.90
N VAL A 91 -4.29 -5.14 -2.43
CA VAL A 91 -5.56 -5.30 -1.73
C VAL A 91 -6.24 -6.58 -2.21
N ILE A 92 -6.58 -7.45 -1.26
CA ILE A 92 -7.30 -8.71 -1.49
C ILE A 92 -8.72 -8.57 -0.98
N ASP A 93 -9.69 -8.92 -1.81
CA ASP A 93 -11.03 -9.25 -1.32
C ASP A 93 -10.98 -10.60 -0.62
N SER A 94 -11.03 -10.60 0.71
CA SER A 94 -10.92 -11.84 1.48
C SER A 94 -12.18 -12.71 1.40
N SER A 95 -13.30 -12.15 0.95
CA SER A 95 -14.53 -12.92 0.70
C SER A 95 -14.53 -13.64 -0.65
N ASP A 96 -13.66 -13.23 -1.57
CA ASP A 96 -13.60 -13.74 -2.94
C ASP A 96 -12.56 -14.86 -3.08
N ARG A 97 -12.98 -16.06 -2.67
CA ARG A 97 -12.14 -17.27 -2.76
C ARG A 97 -11.95 -17.74 -4.20
N GLU A 98 -12.86 -17.41 -5.11
CA GLU A 98 -12.82 -17.87 -6.50
C GLU A 98 -11.71 -17.17 -7.30
N ARG A 99 -11.44 -15.89 -7.00
CA ARG A 99 -10.43 -15.09 -7.72
C ARG A 99 -9.09 -14.97 -6.98
N ILE A 100 -8.86 -15.72 -5.91
CA ILE A 100 -7.59 -15.64 -5.16
C ILE A 100 -6.38 -16.09 -5.99
N ASP A 101 -6.54 -17.10 -6.85
CA ASP A 101 -5.46 -17.56 -7.73
C ASP A 101 -5.15 -16.54 -8.84
N GLU A 102 -6.15 -15.83 -9.34
CA GLU A 102 -5.99 -14.70 -10.26
C GLU A 102 -5.21 -13.57 -9.57
N ALA A 103 -5.58 -13.22 -8.34
CA ALA A 103 -4.88 -12.22 -7.54
C ALA A 103 -3.42 -12.63 -7.25
N LYS A 104 -3.15 -13.92 -6.98
CA LYS A 104 -1.79 -14.47 -6.86
C LYS A 104 -1.00 -14.25 -8.13
N GLN A 105 -1.53 -14.66 -9.30
CA GLN A 105 -0.81 -14.52 -10.57
C GLN A 105 -0.44 -13.07 -10.87
N GLU A 106 -1.37 -12.15 -10.62
CA GLU A 106 -1.12 -10.71 -10.77
C GLU A 106 -0.05 -10.19 -9.78
N LEU A 107 -0.15 -10.55 -8.50
CA LEU A 107 0.84 -10.15 -7.49
C LEU A 107 2.24 -10.60 -7.89
N HIS A 108 2.40 -11.88 -8.24
CA HIS A 108 3.69 -12.46 -8.66
C HIS A 108 4.21 -11.81 -9.94
N ARG A 109 3.35 -11.42 -10.88
CA ARG A 109 3.76 -10.66 -12.07
C ARG A 109 4.32 -9.29 -11.69
N ILE A 110 3.66 -8.57 -10.77
CA ILE A 110 4.09 -7.23 -10.33
C ILE A 110 5.42 -7.30 -9.58
N ILE A 111 5.50 -8.16 -8.56
CA ILE A 111 6.64 -8.18 -7.62
C ILE A 111 7.94 -8.70 -8.26
N ASN A 112 7.83 -9.51 -9.32
CA ASN A 112 8.97 -9.98 -10.10
C ASN A 112 9.43 -8.99 -11.19
N ASP A 113 8.73 -7.87 -11.40
CA ASP A 113 9.20 -6.83 -12.29
C ASP A 113 10.45 -6.14 -11.72
N ARG A 114 11.43 -5.89 -12.58
CA ARG A 114 12.70 -5.25 -12.21
C ARG A 114 12.52 -3.88 -11.56
N GLU A 115 11.50 -3.12 -11.95
CA GLU A 115 11.23 -1.79 -11.36
C GLU A 115 10.65 -1.89 -9.95
N MET A 116 10.11 -3.05 -9.58
CA MET A 116 9.54 -3.32 -8.26
C MET A 116 10.52 -4.02 -7.31
N LYS A 117 11.78 -4.25 -7.74
CA LYS A 117 12.78 -5.03 -6.98
C LYS A 117 12.90 -4.59 -5.52
N ASP A 118 13.06 -3.29 -5.28
CA ASP A 118 13.33 -2.72 -3.96
C ASP A 118 12.07 -2.27 -3.19
N SER A 119 10.88 -2.48 -3.74
CA SER A 119 9.63 -2.03 -3.12
C SER A 119 9.25 -2.90 -1.90
N LEU A 120 8.74 -2.27 -0.84
CA LEU A 120 8.01 -2.98 0.22
C LEU A 120 6.71 -3.58 -0.32
N LEU A 121 6.24 -4.68 0.26
CA LEU A 121 4.92 -5.26 -0.06
C LEU A 121 4.02 -5.26 1.18
N LEU A 122 3.00 -4.41 1.19
CA LEU A 122 1.91 -4.48 2.16
C LEU A 122 0.71 -5.15 1.49
N VAL A 123 0.19 -6.22 2.09
CA VAL A 123 -1.06 -6.85 1.66
C VAL A 123 -2.15 -6.50 2.65
N PHE A 124 -3.25 -5.91 2.16
CA PHE A 124 -4.48 -5.81 2.93
C PHE A 124 -5.35 -7.02 2.62
N ALA A 125 -5.52 -7.90 3.60
CA ALA A 125 -6.57 -8.93 3.58
C ALA A 125 -7.88 -8.23 3.94
N ASN A 126 -8.51 -7.60 2.94
CA ASN A 126 -9.62 -6.69 3.14
C ASN A 126 -10.97 -7.42 3.20
N LYS A 127 -11.99 -6.75 3.74
CA LYS A 127 -13.36 -7.26 3.95
C LYS A 127 -13.45 -8.35 5.03
N GLN A 128 -12.66 -8.21 6.10
CA GLN A 128 -12.70 -9.13 7.25
C GLN A 128 -14.03 -9.06 8.04
N ASP A 129 -14.87 -8.08 7.76
CA ASP A 129 -16.24 -7.98 8.28
C ASP A 129 -17.22 -9.00 7.65
N ILE A 130 -16.86 -9.59 6.51
CA ILE A 130 -17.68 -10.59 5.83
C ILE A 130 -17.47 -11.97 6.46
N LYS A 131 -18.58 -12.69 6.68
CA LYS A 131 -18.55 -14.06 7.19
C LYS A 131 -17.73 -14.97 6.26
N ASP A 132 -16.90 -15.84 6.85
CA ASP A 132 -16.06 -16.82 6.16
C ASP A 132 -14.95 -16.21 5.27
N ALA A 133 -14.67 -14.91 5.44
CA ALA A 133 -13.54 -14.23 4.81
C ALA A 133 -12.21 -14.93 5.13
N MET A 134 -11.34 -15.01 4.13
CA MET A 134 -10.00 -15.57 4.26
C MET A 134 -9.20 -14.79 5.31
N THR A 135 -8.69 -15.51 6.30
CA THR A 135 -7.87 -14.89 7.36
C THR A 135 -6.50 -14.46 6.80
N PRO A 136 -5.77 -13.53 7.44
CA PRO A 136 -4.43 -13.15 6.99
C PRO A 136 -3.45 -14.33 6.81
N PRO A 137 -3.41 -15.35 7.70
CA PRO A 137 -2.61 -16.56 7.46
C PRO A 137 -3.06 -17.36 6.22
N GLU A 138 -4.36 -17.44 5.97
CA GLU A 138 -4.90 -18.11 4.78
C GLU A 138 -4.54 -17.36 3.50
N VAL A 139 -4.72 -16.03 3.46
CA VAL A 139 -4.29 -15.16 2.35
C VAL A 139 -2.78 -15.31 2.12
N THR A 140 -1.97 -15.33 3.18
CA THR A 140 -0.51 -15.54 3.09
C THR A 140 -0.16 -16.86 2.39
N LYS A 141 -0.87 -17.93 2.74
CA LYS A 141 -0.69 -19.26 2.14
C LYS A 141 -1.12 -19.26 0.67
N LEU A 142 -2.32 -18.76 0.38
CA LEU A 142 -2.91 -18.80 -0.96
C LEU A 142 -2.18 -17.92 -1.97
N LEU A 143 -1.63 -16.78 -1.54
CA LEU A 143 -0.77 -15.93 -2.37
C LEU A 143 0.67 -16.43 -2.46
N GLU A 144 1.03 -17.49 -1.73
CA GLU A 144 2.38 -18.07 -1.69
C GLU A 144 3.46 -17.04 -1.29
N LEU A 145 3.15 -16.12 -0.38
CA LEU A 145 4.07 -15.03 0.02
C LEU A 145 5.38 -15.56 0.62
N ASN A 146 5.34 -16.76 1.19
CA ASN A 146 6.53 -17.45 1.71
C ASN A 146 7.58 -17.75 0.63
N LEU A 147 7.20 -17.79 -0.66
CA LEU A 147 8.13 -17.96 -1.78
C LEU A 147 8.86 -16.67 -2.14
N ILE A 148 8.35 -15.50 -1.72
CA ILE A 148 8.96 -14.20 -1.96
C ILE A 148 10.04 -13.97 -0.89
N LYS A 149 11.31 -14.27 -1.25
CA LYS A 149 12.46 -14.21 -0.33
C LYS A 149 13.22 -12.90 -0.35
N ASP A 150 13.10 -12.15 -1.43
CA ASP A 150 13.89 -10.94 -1.71
C ASP A 150 13.17 -9.64 -1.34
N LYS A 151 11.95 -9.72 -0.80
CA LYS A 151 11.15 -8.56 -0.37
C LYS A 151 10.76 -8.63 1.10
N VAL A 152 10.68 -7.45 1.69
CA VAL A 152 10.06 -7.25 3.01
C VAL A 152 8.57 -7.07 2.81
N TRP A 153 7.78 -7.93 3.43
CA TRP A 153 6.33 -7.93 3.29
C TRP A 153 5.57 -8.06 4.61
N TYR A 154 4.31 -7.63 4.62
CA TYR A 154 3.39 -7.79 5.74
C TYR A 154 1.95 -7.94 5.27
N VAL A 155 1.16 -8.75 5.96
CA VAL A 155 -0.28 -8.95 5.68
C VAL A 155 -1.07 -8.43 6.87
N VAL A 156 -1.99 -7.51 6.61
CA VAL A 156 -2.82 -6.85 7.62
C VAL A 156 -4.29 -7.24 7.39
N PRO A 157 -5.00 -7.77 8.41
CA PRO A 157 -6.46 -7.86 8.34
C PRO A 157 -7.04 -6.46 8.24
N SER A 158 -7.95 -6.21 7.30
CA SER A 158 -8.56 -4.88 7.18
C SER A 158 -10.04 -4.92 6.85
N CYS A 159 -10.71 -3.83 7.20
CA CYS A 159 -12.05 -3.51 6.74
C CYS A 159 -12.04 -2.06 6.23
N ALA A 160 -12.13 -1.91 4.90
CA ALA A 160 -12.03 -0.60 4.26
C ALA A 160 -13.15 0.37 4.67
N THR A 161 -14.34 -0.15 4.99
CA THR A 161 -15.50 0.66 5.38
C THR A 161 -15.39 1.14 6.82
N THR A 162 -14.95 0.30 7.77
CA THR A 162 -14.78 0.72 9.18
C THR A 162 -13.45 1.46 9.39
N GLY A 163 -12.43 1.16 8.59
CA GLY A 163 -11.07 1.67 8.72
C GLY A 163 -10.16 0.80 9.58
N GLU A 164 -10.66 -0.32 10.10
CA GLU A 164 -9.87 -1.27 10.89
C GLU A 164 -8.68 -1.81 10.08
N GLY A 165 -7.52 -1.92 10.75
CA GLY A 165 -6.26 -2.38 10.16
C GLY A 165 -5.52 -1.35 9.29
N LEU A 166 -6.19 -0.33 8.75
CA LEU A 166 -5.56 0.58 7.78
C LEU A 166 -4.39 1.38 8.37
N LEU A 167 -4.55 1.89 9.59
CA LEU A 167 -3.50 2.63 10.29
C LEU A 167 -2.33 1.73 10.71
N GLU A 168 -2.58 0.45 10.97
CA GLU A 168 -1.53 -0.54 11.25
C GLU A 168 -0.64 -0.74 10.02
N GLY A 169 -1.26 -0.91 8.84
CA GLY A 169 -0.53 -1.01 7.58
C GLY A 169 0.32 0.23 7.27
N LEU A 170 -0.23 1.44 7.47
CA LEU A 170 0.55 2.68 7.30
C LEU A 170 1.67 2.82 8.33
N SER A 171 1.44 2.39 9.58
CA SER A 171 2.47 2.36 10.61
C SER A 171 3.63 1.45 10.21
N TRP A 172 3.32 0.26 9.69
CA TRP A 172 4.32 -0.68 9.21
C TRP A 172 5.12 -0.12 8.03
N LEU A 173 4.46 0.48 7.03
CA LEU A 173 5.13 1.16 5.91
C LEU A 173 6.05 2.30 6.40
N SER A 174 5.56 3.12 7.32
CA SER A 174 6.32 4.23 7.90
C SER A 174 7.57 3.77 8.66
N ASN A 175 7.52 2.60 9.28
CA ASN A 175 8.66 2.05 10.03
C ASN A 175 9.69 1.36 9.13
N ASN A 176 9.26 0.83 7.98
CA ASN A 176 10.12 0.11 7.04
C ASN A 176 10.62 0.98 5.88
N ILE A 177 10.19 2.25 5.80
CA ILE A 177 10.69 3.18 4.78
C ILE A 177 12.20 3.36 4.92
N LYS A 178 12.94 2.93 3.90
CA LYS A 178 14.38 3.21 3.80
C LYS A 178 14.53 4.72 3.59
N ALA A 179 15.36 5.38 4.40
CA ALA A 179 15.69 6.78 4.14
C ALA A 179 16.28 6.90 2.71
N PRO A 180 15.93 7.93 1.93
CA PRO A 180 16.58 8.15 0.66
C PRO A 180 18.09 8.25 0.88
N PRO A 181 18.93 7.77 -0.07
CA PRO A 181 20.37 7.93 0.04
C PRO A 181 20.72 9.40 0.26
N PRO A 182 21.64 9.75 1.16
CA PRO A 182 22.12 11.12 1.28
C PRO A 182 22.75 11.53 -0.07
N GLY A 183 22.05 12.36 -0.85
CA GLY A 183 22.53 12.83 -2.15
C GLY A 183 21.48 13.30 -3.17
N THR A 184 20.20 12.97 -3.01
CA THR A 184 19.16 13.45 -3.94
C THR A 184 18.48 14.72 -3.46
N VAL A 185 19.27 15.76 -3.17
CA VAL A 185 18.76 17.13 -3.29
C VAL A 185 19.05 17.54 -4.73
N LYS A 186 18.02 17.46 -5.59
CA LYS A 186 18.11 18.15 -6.88
C LYS A 186 18.25 19.64 -6.56
N LYS A 187 19.34 20.23 -7.03
CA LYS A 187 19.50 21.68 -7.14
C LYS A 187 18.35 22.28 -7.94
#